data_AF-A0A2D5Z1P7-F1
#
_entry.id   AF-A0A2D5Z1P7-F1
#
_cell.length_a   1.000
_cell.length_b   1.000
_cell.length_c   1.000
_cell.angle_alpha   90.00
_cell.angle_beta   90.00
_cell.angle_gamma   90.00
#
_symmetry.space_group_name_H-M   'P 1'
#
loop_
_entity.id
_entity.type
_entity.pdbx_description
1 polymer ?
#
loop_
_entity_poly.entity_id
_entity_poly.type
_entity_poly.pdbx_seq_one_letter_code
_entity_poly.pdbx_strand_id
1 'polypeptide(L)'
;MLVGHLTPESVSVLPLGTVVLVLAIFTAVIGPGEYFVLGLVRRRRWTWVVFPVTTIAFTLFMMRMSDRAMGMTERRTAGVVYDVADDGSVLRRTRFELLFSGAPRRFVTEQRDGLFTPLDHQGDPARPGLGLADRPPPVVTGAFPRRYEVVQAIAKWTPQVNRITTVGTGDAPFDVDWSALDPFTMSDEEIQRHLVTEQGVDARVLVLSNENLLGPLGEWGIDAKQWAAMDPVMQQQLLQQMQLVMQQQRRGRGTRPYGMRHRGGLDGFLMQISVGSTATWALFARCAPMGGPDLGDLVMHDPSNAFERLVVLVRTEGRNFTACRKLYRKPLPDGSWNPAGASKQGPKRRVPFGGWPQNAPWFR
;
A
#
# COMPACT_ATOMS: atom_id res chain seq x y z
N MET A 1 -3.68 -0.72 4.85
CA MET A 1 -4.63 -0.89 3.73
C MET A 1 -4.24 -2.11 2.89
N LEU A 2 -3.05 -2.14 2.28
CA LEU A 2 -2.53 -3.30 1.54
C LEU A 2 -2.42 -4.59 2.38
N VAL A 3 -1.77 -4.51 3.55
CA VAL A 3 -1.60 -5.67 4.46
C VAL A 3 -2.96 -6.31 4.76
N GLY A 4 -3.95 -5.53 5.20
CA GLY A 4 -5.28 -6.06 5.51
C GLY A 4 -6.00 -6.73 4.34
N HIS A 5 -5.72 -6.32 3.09
CA HIS A 5 -6.25 -7.00 1.91
C HIS A 5 -5.50 -8.30 1.62
N LEU A 6 -4.16 -8.29 1.66
CA LEU A 6 -3.33 -9.46 1.38
C LEU A 6 -3.31 -10.49 2.54
N THR A 7 -3.62 -10.09 3.77
CA THR A 7 -3.62 -10.99 4.93
C THR A 7 -4.63 -12.12 4.70
N PRO A 8 -4.21 -13.40 4.82
CA PRO A 8 -5.11 -14.53 4.68
C PRO A 8 -6.21 -14.53 5.75
N GLU A 9 -7.44 -14.91 5.37
CA GLU A 9 -8.59 -14.98 6.30
C GLU A 9 -8.42 -16.03 7.41
N SER A 10 -7.61 -17.04 7.15
CA SER A 10 -7.27 -18.09 8.11
C SER A 10 -6.36 -17.61 9.24
N VAL A 11 -5.79 -16.41 9.15
CA VAL A 11 -5.20 -15.75 10.32
C VAL A 11 -6.35 -15.14 11.13
N SER A 12 -7.33 -15.97 11.44
CA SER A 12 -8.45 -15.60 12.28
C SER A 12 -7.93 -15.67 13.71
N VAL A 13 -7.97 -14.55 14.42
CA VAL A 13 -7.85 -14.55 15.87
C VAL A 13 -8.80 -15.63 16.40
N LEU A 14 -8.34 -16.48 17.33
CA LEU A 14 -9.17 -17.53 17.93
C LEU A 14 -10.57 -16.96 18.21
N PRO A 15 -11.65 -17.54 17.65
CA PRO A 15 -12.97 -16.97 17.78
C PRO A 15 -13.26 -16.70 19.26
N LEU A 16 -13.76 -15.52 19.59
CA LEU A 16 -13.95 -15.11 20.99
C LEU A 16 -14.77 -16.16 21.76
N GLY A 17 -15.79 -16.73 21.11
CA GLY A 17 -16.60 -17.82 21.67
C GLY A 17 -15.78 -19.06 22.03
N THR A 18 -14.77 -19.42 21.26
CA THR A 18 -13.86 -20.53 21.56
C THR A 18 -13.05 -20.25 22.83
N VAL A 19 -12.50 -19.04 22.96
CA VAL A 19 -11.73 -18.65 24.16
C VAL A 19 -12.62 -18.68 25.39
N VAL A 20 -13.83 -18.10 25.28
CA VAL A 20 -14.84 -18.09 26.35
C VAL A 20 -15.25 -19.52 26.73
N LEU A 21 -15.48 -20.41 25.76
CA LEU A 21 -15.84 -21.80 26.00
C LEU A 21 -14.73 -22.55 26.72
N VAL A 22 -13.47 -22.43 26.27
CA VAL A 22 -12.35 -23.09 26.92
C VAL A 22 -12.15 -22.58 28.35
N LEU A 23 -12.29 -21.26 28.57
CA LEU A 23 -12.23 -20.67 29.91
C LEU A 23 -13.37 -21.16 30.81
N ALA A 24 -14.59 -21.27 30.28
CA ALA A 24 -15.74 -21.80 31.02
C ALA A 24 -15.52 -23.26 31.43
N ILE A 25 -15.01 -24.10 30.51
CA ILE A 25 -14.67 -25.50 30.82
C ILE A 25 -13.56 -25.55 31.87
N PHE A 26 -12.51 -24.73 31.75
CA PHE A 26 -11.43 -24.66 32.73
C PHE A 26 -11.93 -24.33 34.14
N THR A 27 -12.75 -23.28 34.27
CA THR A 27 -13.36 -22.88 35.54
C THR A 27 -14.29 -23.97 36.09
N ALA A 28 -15.07 -24.63 35.24
CA ALA A 28 -15.93 -25.73 35.66
C ALA A 28 -15.13 -26.95 36.14
N VAL A 29 -13.99 -27.27 35.51
CA VAL A 29 -13.14 -28.40 35.91
C VAL A 29 -12.46 -28.12 37.25
N ILE A 30 -11.92 -26.93 37.47
CA ILE A 30 -11.22 -26.58 38.72
C ILE A 30 -12.17 -26.31 39.89
N GLY A 31 -13.32 -25.69 39.64
CA GLY A 31 -14.27 -25.38 40.72
C GLY A 31 -15.10 -26.60 41.09
N PRO A 32 -16.25 -26.80 40.45
CA PRO A 32 -17.14 -27.91 40.78
C PRO A 32 -16.52 -29.27 40.44
N GLY A 33 -15.87 -29.43 39.28
CA GLY A 33 -15.31 -30.71 38.84
C GLY A 33 -14.34 -31.33 39.85
N GLU A 34 -13.34 -30.57 40.26
CA GLU A 34 -12.34 -31.00 41.23
C GLU A 34 -12.96 -31.26 42.61
N TYR A 35 -13.88 -30.40 43.07
CA TYR A 35 -14.55 -30.55 44.35
C TYR A 35 -15.39 -31.84 44.44
N PHE A 36 -16.20 -32.13 43.41
CA PHE A 36 -17.05 -33.32 43.39
C PHE A 36 -16.24 -34.60 43.22
N VAL A 37 -15.25 -34.62 42.30
CA VAL A 37 -14.42 -35.81 42.06
C VAL A 37 -13.59 -36.17 43.30
N LEU A 38 -12.89 -35.19 43.90
CA LEU A 38 -12.10 -35.44 45.11
C LEU A 38 -12.97 -35.67 46.34
N GLY A 39 -14.17 -35.08 46.38
CA GLY A 39 -15.19 -35.33 47.40
C GLY A 39 -15.66 -36.78 47.39
N LEU A 40 -15.94 -37.33 46.19
CA LEU A 40 -16.38 -38.71 46.02
C LEU A 40 -15.28 -39.71 46.42
N VAL A 41 -14.03 -39.41 46.07
CA VAL A 41 -12.85 -40.24 46.43
C VAL A 41 -12.36 -39.96 47.86
N ARG A 42 -12.99 -39.02 48.59
CA ARG A 42 -12.62 -38.56 49.95
C ARG A 42 -11.14 -38.15 50.08
N ARG A 43 -10.50 -37.74 48.99
CA ARG A 43 -9.07 -37.42 48.92
C ARG A 43 -8.81 -35.93 48.69
N ARG A 44 -9.50 -35.08 49.46
CA ARG A 44 -9.40 -33.61 49.40
C ARG A 44 -8.02 -33.01 49.70
N ARG A 45 -7.03 -33.81 50.12
CA ARG A 45 -5.64 -33.37 50.26
C ARG A 45 -4.89 -33.29 48.91
N TRP A 46 -5.41 -33.95 47.87
CA TRP A 46 -4.77 -34.02 46.56
C TRP A 46 -5.04 -32.81 45.66
N THR A 47 -5.95 -31.91 46.06
CA THR A 47 -6.30 -30.67 45.34
C THR A 47 -5.06 -29.84 45.03
N TRP A 48 -4.11 -29.78 45.96
CA TRP A 48 -2.83 -29.09 45.79
C TRP A 48 -1.98 -29.61 44.63
N VAL A 49 -2.20 -30.86 44.19
CA VAL A 49 -1.51 -31.47 43.04
C VAL A 49 -2.40 -31.47 41.80
N VAL A 50 -3.69 -31.74 41.95
CA VAL A 50 -4.64 -31.81 40.83
C VAL A 50 -4.82 -30.45 40.17
N PHE A 51 -4.92 -29.37 40.95
CA PHE A 51 -5.00 -28.00 40.44
C PHE A 51 -3.83 -27.60 39.51
N PRO A 52 -2.54 -27.69 39.92
CA PRO A 52 -1.44 -27.31 39.04
C PRO A 52 -1.30 -28.23 37.84
N VAL A 53 -1.55 -29.55 37.99
CA VAL A 53 -1.53 -30.49 36.85
C VAL A 53 -2.60 -30.14 35.83
N THR A 54 -3.82 -29.83 36.27
CA THR A 54 -4.92 -29.41 35.39
C THR A 54 -4.60 -28.10 34.68
N THR A 55 -4.01 -27.14 35.40
CA THR A 55 -3.56 -25.85 34.84
C THR A 55 -2.51 -26.05 33.75
N ILE A 56 -1.49 -26.89 33.99
CA ILE A 56 -0.48 -27.23 32.99
C ILE A 56 -1.13 -27.93 31.78
N ALA A 57 -2.01 -28.90 32.01
CA ALA A 57 -2.70 -29.62 30.94
C ALA A 57 -3.54 -28.69 30.04
N PHE A 58 -4.31 -27.79 30.64
CA PHE A 58 -5.09 -26.80 29.90
C PHE A 58 -4.22 -25.79 29.14
N THR A 59 -3.10 -25.39 29.74
CA THR A 59 -2.14 -24.50 29.09
C THR A 59 -1.54 -25.16 27.84
N LEU A 60 -1.11 -26.41 27.95
CA LEU A 60 -0.59 -27.19 26.82
C LEU A 60 -1.67 -27.44 25.76
N PHE A 61 -2.91 -27.72 26.19
CA PHE A 61 -4.05 -27.85 25.29
C PHE A 61 -4.30 -26.57 24.50
N MET A 62 -4.36 -25.42 25.17
CA MET A 62 -4.53 -24.11 24.55
C MET A 62 -3.41 -23.77 23.57
N MET A 63 -2.16 -24.07 23.93
CA MET A 63 -1.01 -23.89 23.04
C MET A 63 -1.16 -24.73 21.77
N ARG A 64 -1.47 -26.03 21.92
CA ARG A 64 -1.66 -26.95 20.78
C ARG A 64 -2.88 -26.58 19.93
N MET A 65 -3.94 -26.06 20.54
CA MET A 65 -5.12 -25.58 19.85
C MET A 65 -4.81 -24.31 19.04
N SER A 66 -4.09 -23.35 19.64
CA SER A 66 -3.63 -22.14 18.96
C SER A 66 -2.75 -22.45 17.76
N ASP A 67 -1.77 -23.35 17.93
CA ASP A 67 -0.88 -23.76 16.85
C ASP A 67 -1.63 -24.47 15.69
N ARG A 68 -2.69 -25.24 15.98
CA ARG A 68 -3.57 -25.84 14.96
C ARG A 68 -4.47 -24.82 14.28
N ALA A 69 -5.09 -23.92 15.05
CA ALA A 69 -6.03 -22.94 14.54
C ALA A 69 -5.35 -21.87 13.68
N MET A 70 -4.17 -21.40 14.10
CA MET A 70 -3.45 -20.35 13.38
C MET A 70 -2.66 -20.85 12.17
N GLY A 71 -2.62 -22.17 11.95
CA GLY A 71 -1.99 -22.80 10.79
C GLY A 71 -0.48 -22.63 10.76
N MET A 72 0.26 -23.74 10.83
CA MET A 72 1.71 -23.75 10.57
C MET A 72 2.05 -23.50 9.08
N THR A 73 1.04 -23.37 8.22
CA THR A 73 1.25 -23.21 6.77
C THR A 73 1.76 -21.82 6.46
N GLU A 74 2.95 -21.76 5.85
CA GLU A 74 3.45 -20.56 5.21
C GLU A 74 2.44 -20.06 4.20
N ARG A 75 2.16 -18.75 4.23
CA ARG A 75 1.29 -18.14 3.24
C ARG A 75 2.00 -16.99 2.58
N ARG A 76 1.95 -17.02 1.25
CA ARG A 76 2.49 -16.02 0.35
C ARG A 76 1.34 -15.55 -0.51
N THR A 77 0.88 -14.34 -0.26
CA THR A 77 -0.12 -13.66 -1.10
C THR A 77 0.55 -12.50 -1.80
N ALA A 78 0.04 -12.14 -2.98
CA ALA A 78 0.65 -11.09 -3.77
C ALA A 78 -0.36 -10.24 -4.53
N GLY A 79 -0.05 -8.96 -4.58
CA GLY A 79 -0.65 -8.00 -5.48
C GLY A 79 0.34 -7.63 -6.57
N VAL A 80 -0.07 -7.56 -7.83
CA VAL A 80 0.81 -7.14 -8.93
C VAL A 80 0.18 -5.95 -9.62
N VAL A 81 0.98 -4.90 -9.83
CA VAL A 81 0.58 -3.70 -10.56
C VAL A 81 1.43 -3.60 -11.81
N TYR A 82 0.79 -3.49 -12.96
CA TYR A 82 1.40 -3.30 -14.26
C TYR A 82 1.14 -1.88 -14.72
N ASP A 83 2.17 -1.18 -15.15
CA ASP A 83 2.05 0.11 -15.80
C ASP A 83 2.28 -0.09 -17.30
N VAL A 84 1.31 0.32 -18.10
CA VAL A 84 1.31 0.07 -19.55
C VAL A 84 1.50 1.35 -20.34
N ALA A 85 2.14 1.21 -21.50
CA ALA A 85 2.32 2.25 -22.49
C ALA A 85 1.06 2.44 -23.35
N ASP A 86 1.16 3.37 -24.32
CA ASP A 86 0.05 3.69 -25.22
C ASP A 86 -0.32 2.51 -26.13
N ASP A 87 0.68 1.72 -26.54
CA ASP A 87 0.54 0.50 -27.35
C ASP A 87 0.14 -0.74 -26.55
N GLY A 88 -0.11 -0.60 -25.24
CA GLY A 88 -0.45 -1.71 -24.35
C GLY A 88 0.74 -2.51 -23.83
N SER A 89 1.97 -2.20 -24.25
CA SER A 89 3.18 -2.87 -23.74
C SER A 89 3.43 -2.54 -22.27
N VAL A 90 3.96 -3.51 -21.52
CA VAL A 90 4.29 -3.33 -20.09
C VAL A 90 5.59 -2.54 -19.95
N LEU A 91 5.49 -1.34 -19.37
CA LEU A 91 6.63 -0.50 -19.03
C LEU A 91 7.28 -0.94 -17.72
N ARG A 92 6.45 -1.26 -16.72
CA ARG A 92 6.89 -1.59 -15.36
C ARG A 92 5.93 -2.58 -14.73
N ARG A 93 6.48 -3.50 -13.95
CA ARG A 93 5.71 -4.39 -13.08
C ARG A 93 6.18 -4.23 -11.64
N THR A 94 5.24 -4.02 -10.74
CA THR A 94 5.49 -3.91 -9.31
C THR A 94 4.68 -4.99 -8.59
N ARG A 95 5.38 -5.97 -8.03
CA ARG A 95 4.80 -7.03 -7.20
C ARG A 95 4.94 -6.67 -5.73
N PHE A 96 3.82 -6.60 -5.03
CA PHE A 96 3.73 -6.54 -3.58
C PHE A 96 3.46 -7.94 -3.05
N GLU A 97 4.26 -8.37 -2.11
CA GLU A 97 4.22 -9.73 -1.61
C GLU A 97 4.16 -9.75 -0.11
N LEU A 98 3.10 -10.32 0.43
CA LEU A 98 2.96 -10.53 1.86
C LEU A 98 3.49 -11.92 2.20
N LEU A 99 4.53 -11.93 3.03
CA LEU A 99 5.02 -13.10 3.73
C LEU A 99 4.40 -13.11 5.13
N PHE A 100 3.71 -14.20 5.46
CA PHE A 100 3.18 -14.43 6.80
C PHE A 100 3.51 -15.85 7.24
N SER A 101 4.09 -15.97 8.43
CA SER A 101 4.52 -17.25 8.99
C SER A 101 3.96 -17.49 10.39
N GLY A 102 3.43 -18.69 10.59
CA GLY A 102 3.00 -19.19 11.90
C GLY A 102 4.15 -19.62 12.82
N ALA A 103 5.40 -19.58 12.36
CA ALA A 103 6.61 -19.89 13.14
C ALA A 103 7.81 -19.03 12.67
N PRO A 104 8.83 -18.79 13.52
CA PRO A 104 10.05 -18.12 13.08
C PRO A 104 10.72 -18.91 11.94
N ARG A 105 10.95 -18.28 10.79
CA ARG A 105 11.51 -18.97 9.62
C ARG A 105 12.32 -18.04 8.73
N ARG A 106 13.27 -18.61 8.00
CA ARG A 106 14.03 -17.92 6.94
C ARG A 106 13.34 -18.14 5.60
N PHE A 107 13.00 -17.05 4.92
CA PHE A 107 12.47 -17.05 3.56
C PHE A 107 13.58 -16.69 2.59
N VAL A 108 13.73 -17.50 1.55
CA VAL A 108 14.63 -17.22 0.42
C VAL A 108 13.76 -16.79 -0.75
N THR A 109 14.03 -15.59 -1.25
CA THR A 109 13.31 -15.00 -2.38
C THR A 109 14.30 -14.83 -3.53
N GLU A 110 14.25 -15.73 -4.50
CA GLU A 110 15.00 -15.60 -5.75
C GLU A 110 14.44 -14.44 -6.58
N GLN A 111 15.32 -13.60 -7.12
CA GLN A 111 14.96 -12.46 -7.94
C GLN A 111 15.82 -12.40 -9.20
N ARG A 112 15.17 -12.02 -10.31
CA ARG A 112 15.82 -11.79 -11.60
C ARG A 112 15.33 -10.47 -12.18
N ASP A 113 16.27 -9.67 -12.67
CA ASP A 113 16.04 -8.39 -13.35
C ASP A 113 15.03 -7.48 -12.63
N GLY A 114 15.17 -7.35 -11.31
CA GLY A 114 14.23 -6.64 -10.47
C GLY A 114 14.86 -6.03 -9.22
N LEU A 115 14.22 -4.99 -8.70
CA LEU A 115 14.61 -4.30 -7.48
C LEU A 115 13.75 -4.78 -6.31
N PHE A 116 14.39 -5.40 -5.32
CA PHE A 116 13.74 -5.86 -4.11
C PHE A 116 13.83 -4.81 -3.01
N THR A 117 12.70 -4.53 -2.38
CA THR A 117 12.60 -3.62 -1.24
C THR A 117 11.67 -4.23 -0.18
N PRO A 118 12.14 -4.47 1.06
CA PRO A 118 11.23 -4.72 2.16
C PRO A 118 10.43 -3.45 2.49
N LEU A 119 9.10 -3.55 2.53
CA LEU A 119 8.23 -2.45 2.95
C LEU A 119 7.95 -2.57 4.44
N ASP A 120 8.25 -1.51 5.19
CA ASP A 120 7.82 -1.40 6.56
C ASP A 120 6.34 -0.99 6.59
N HIS A 121 5.52 -1.80 7.24
CA HIS A 121 4.10 -1.53 7.45
C HIS A 121 3.79 -1.12 8.89
N GLN A 122 4.78 -1.18 9.79
CA GLN A 122 4.68 -0.82 11.21
C GLN A 122 5.41 0.50 11.53
N GLY A 123 6.31 0.96 10.68
CA GLY A 123 7.04 2.22 10.86
C GLY A 123 6.18 3.46 10.62
N ASP A 124 6.19 4.38 11.58
CA ASP A 124 5.86 5.77 11.36
C ASP A 124 6.86 6.35 10.33
N PRO A 125 6.41 6.88 9.17
CA PRO A 125 7.32 7.49 8.19
C PRO A 125 8.11 8.67 8.77
N ALA A 126 7.67 9.28 9.88
CA ALA A 126 8.40 10.33 10.59
C ALA A 126 9.52 9.80 11.50
N ARG A 127 9.58 8.48 11.75
CA ARG A 127 10.62 7.82 12.55
C ARG A 127 11.07 6.52 11.86
N PRO A 128 11.72 6.62 10.69
CA PRO A 128 12.32 5.45 10.05
C PRO A 128 13.35 4.86 11.02
N GLY A 129 13.05 3.69 11.60
CA GLY A 129 13.97 2.98 12.48
C GLY A 129 13.34 2.32 13.71
N LEU A 130 12.22 2.82 14.25
CA LEU A 130 11.67 2.25 15.49
C LEU A 130 11.00 0.87 15.32
N GLY A 131 10.54 0.51 14.11
CA GLY A 131 10.00 -0.82 13.78
C GLY A 131 10.97 -1.76 13.06
N LEU A 132 12.04 -1.21 12.46
CA LEU A 132 13.10 -1.97 11.80
C LEU A 132 14.23 -2.40 12.76
N ALA A 133 14.43 -1.68 13.87
CA ALA A 133 15.56 -1.92 14.78
C ALA A 133 15.60 -3.34 15.36
N ASP A 134 14.44 -3.97 15.54
CA ASP A 134 14.35 -5.33 16.10
C ASP A 134 14.36 -6.44 15.02
N ARG A 135 14.42 -6.08 13.73
CA ARG A 135 14.47 -7.07 12.64
C ARG A 135 15.85 -7.08 11.99
N PRO A 136 16.46 -8.26 11.81
CA PRO A 136 17.68 -8.34 11.04
C PRO A 136 17.41 -7.89 9.61
N PRO A 137 18.27 -7.05 9.01
CA PRO A 137 18.11 -6.64 7.63
C PRO A 137 18.14 -7.85 6.69
N PRO A 138 17.48 -7.78 5.53
CA PRO A 138 17.58 -8.83 4.52
C PRO A 138 19.04 -9.03 4.09
N VAL A 139 19.45 -10.29 3.97
CA VAL A 139 20.76 -10.65 3.42
C VAL A 139 20.58 -10.89 1.94
N VAL A 140 21.36 -10.18 1.11
CA VAL A 140 21.33 -10.31 -0.34
C VAL A 140 22.58 -11.05 -0.81
N THR A 141 22.40 -12.11 -1.61
CA THR A 141 23.48 -12.92 -2.17
C THR A 141 23.34 -13.02 -3.69
N GLY A 142 24.45 -12.91 -4.44
CA GLY A 142 24.46 -12.97 -5.90
C GLY A 142 24.66 -11.60 -6.59
N ALA A 143 24.30 -11.51 -7.86
CA ALA A 143 24.53 -10.34 -8.71
C ALA A 143 23.29 -9.44 -8.78
N PHE A 144 23.18 -8.49 -7.85
CA PHE A 144 22.10 -7.50 -7.84
C PHE A 144 22.28 -6.47 -8.98
N PRO A 145 21.23 -6.08 -9.74
CA PRO A 145 19.83 -6.53 -9.67
C PRO A 145 19.46 -7.66 -10.65
N ARG A 146 20.43 -8.26 -11.37
CA ARG A 146 20.16 -9.23 -12.45
C ARG A 146 19.76 -10.62 -11.97
N ARG A 147 20.48 -11.19 -11.00
CA ARG A 147 20.20 -12.52 -10.44
C ARG A 147 20.76 -12.62 -9.03
N TYR A 148 19.87 -12.57 -8.06
CA TYR A 148 20.23 -12.59 -6.64
C TYR A 148 19.15 -13.27 -5.81
N GLU A 149 19.51 -13.67 -4.61
CA GLU A 149 18.63 -14.20 -3.60
C GLU A 149 18.54 -13.19 -2.46
N VAL A 150 17.35 -13.05 -1.91
CA VAL A 150 17.13 -12.29 -0.69
C VAL A 150 16.68 -13.24 0.41
N VAL A 151 17.47 -13.31 1.46
CA VAL A 151 17.19 -14.10 2.65
C VAL A 151 16.66 -13.21 3.76
N GLN A 152 15.45 -13.50 4.24
CA GLN A 152 14.79 -12.74 5.30
C GLN A 152 14.43 -13.66 6.46
N ALA A 153 14.73 -13.26 7.70
CA ALA A 153 14.23 -13.94 8.88
C ALA A 153 12.92 -13.29 9.33
N ILE A 154 11.82 -14.04 9.28
CA ILE A 154 10.49 -13.57 9.62
C ILE A 154 10.09 -14.16 10.95
N ALA A 155 9.72 -13.29 11.90
CA ALA A 155 9.25 -13.68 13.22
C ALA A 155 7.84 -14.28 13.17
N LYS A 156 7.49 -15.07 14.20
CA LYS A 156 6.15 -15.64 14.36
C LYS A 156 5.10 -14.54 14.29
N TRP A 157 4.06 -14.74 13.47
CA TRP A 157 2.88 -13.86 13.37
C TRP A 157 3.19 -12.41 12.98
N THR A 158 4.35 -12.19 12.38
CA THR A 158 4.77 -10.87 11.94
C THR A 158 4.57 -10.79 10.43
N PRO A 159 3.54 -10.08 9.93
CA PRO A 159 3.39 -9.88 8.50
C PRO A 159 4.58 -9.10 7.96
N GLN A 160 5.03 -9.43 6.76
CA GLN A 160 6.09 -8.70 6.09
C GLN A 160 5.73 -8.49 4.64
N VAL A 161 5.67 -7.24 4.20
CA VAL A 161 5.42 -6.92 2.80
C VAL A 161 6.75 -6.64 2.13
N ASN A 162 6.99 -7.29 1.01
CA ASN A 162 8.09 -6.99 0.12
C ASN A 162 7.54 -6.38 -1.16
N ARG A 163 8.30 -5.47 -1.76
CA ARG A 163 8.06 -4.97 -3.09
C ARG A 163 9.18 -5.44 -4.00
N ILE A 164 8.79 -5.91 -5.18
CA ILE A 164 9.69 -6.26 -6.27
C ILE A 164 9.27 -5.43 -7.48
N THR A 165 10.16 -4.61 -8.00
CA THR A 165 9.91 -3.78 -9.19
C THR A 165 10.80 -4.23 -10.33
N THR A 166 10.21 -4.62 -11.45
CA THR A 166 10.91 -4.97 -12.70
C THR A 166 10.56 -3.95 -13.79
N VAL A 167 11.55 -3.59 -14.62
CA VAL A 167 11.40 -2.63 -15.72
C VAL A 167 11.49 -3.37 -17.04
N GLY A 168 10.49 -3.18 -17.89
CA GLY A 168 10.37 -3.91 -19.15
C GLY A 168 10.19 -5.42 -18.96
N THR A 169 9.72 -6.07 -20.02
CA THR A 169 9.53 -7.53 -20.14
C THR A 169 8.34 -8.10 -19.35
N GLY A 170 7.31 -8.47 -20.10
CA GLY A 170 6.14 -9.20 -19.62
C GLY A 170 4.92 -8.94 -20.51
N ASP A 171 4.06 -9.94 -20.64
CA ASP A 171 2.76 -9.77 -21.28
C ASP A 171 1.84 -8.99 -20.35
N ALA A 172 1.03 -8.10 -20.93
CA ALA A 172 -0.01 -7.41 -20.18
C ALA A 172 -1.01 -8.44 -19.62
N PRO A 173 -1.44 -8.31 -18.36
CA PRO A 173 -2.36 -9.28 -17.75
C PRO A 173 -3.80 -9.22 -18.31
N PHE A 174 -4.09 -8.17 -19.08
CA PHE A 174 -5.36 -7.95 -19.75
C PHE A 174 -5.08 -7.70 -21.23
N ASP A 175 -5.83 -8.37 -22.08
CA ASP A 175 -5.88 -8.06 -23.50
C ASP A 175 -6.89 -6.92 -23.70
N VAL A 176 -6.37 -5.71 -23.86
CA VAL A 176 -7.17 -4.47 -23.89
C VAL A 176 -6.70 -3.64 -25.06
N ASP A 177 -7.62 -3.28 -25.94
CA ASP A 177 -7.37 -2.23 -26.90
C ASP A 177 -7.47 -0.88 -26.20
N TRP A 178 -6.33 -0.44 -25.68
CA TRP A 178 -6.21 0.83 -24.98
C TRP A 178 -6.29 2.05 -25.90
N SER A 179 -6.31 1.86 -27.22
CA SER A 179 -6.45 2.95 -28.19
C SER A 179 -7.92 3.27 -28.48
N ALA A 180 -8.81 2.30 -28.28
CA ALA A 180 -10.27 2.47 -28.40
C ALA A 180 -10.89 3.32 -27.27
N LEU A 181 -10.16 3.54 -26.17
CA LEU A 181 -10.61 4.34 -25.05
C LEU A 181 -10.22 5.82 -25.20
N ASP A 182 -11.18 6.73 -24.99
CA ASP A 182 -10.92 8.15 -24.75
C ASP A 182 -11.51 8.58 -23.39
N PRO A 183 -10.73 8.50 -22.30
CA PRO A 183 -11.20 8.85 -20.95
C PRO A 183 -11.52 10.33 -20.71
N PHE A 184 -11.41 11.16 -21.74
CA PHE A 184 -11.76 12.58 -21.66
C PHE A 184 -13.08 12.90 -22.36
N THR A 185 -13.63 11.98 -23.15
CA THR A 185 -14.93 12.13 -23.79
C THR A 185 -15.92 11.09 -23.28
N MET A 186 -15.43 9.90 -22.92
CA MET A 186 -16.23 8.83 -22.33
C MET A 186 -16.42 9.06 -20.83
N SER A 187 -17.63 8.80 -20.32
CA SER A 187 -17.89 8.71 -18.87
C SER A 187 -17.25 7.45 -18.26
N ASP A 188 -17.09 7.44 -16.93
CA ASP A 188 -16.58 6.26 -16.21
C ASP A 188 -17.42 5.01 -16.50
N GLU A 189 -18.75 5.15 -16.61
CA GLU A 189 -19.67 4.06 -16.94
C GLU A 189 -19.53 3.60 -18.39
N GLU A 190 -19.24 4.51 -19.32
CA GLU A 190 -18.99 4.17 -20.73
C GLU A 190 -17.68 3.41 -20.89
N ILE A 191 -16.62 3.87 -20.24
CA ILE A 191 -15.32 3.17 -20.20
C ILE A 191 -15.49 1.77 -19.60
N GLN A 192 -16.22 1.67 -18.47
CA GLN A 192 -16.51 0.38 -17.85
C GLN A 192 -17.33 -0.53 -18.78
N ARG A 193 -18.36 0.00 -19.45
CA ARG A 193 -19.19 -0.77 -20.39
C ARG A 193 -18.37 -1.27 -21.57
N HIS A 194 -17.56 -0.41 -22.18
CA HIS A 194 -16.72 -0.76 -23.33
C HIS A 194 -15.72 -1.86 -22.96
N LEU A 195 -15.02 -1.71 -21.83
CA LEU A 195 -14.04 -2.71 -21.37
C LEU A 195 -14.69 -4.05 -21.02
N VAL A 196 -15.78 -4.05 -20.24
CA VAL A 196 -16.39 -5.30 -19.76
C VAL A 196 -17.21 -5.99 -20.85
N THR A 197 -17.97 -5.22 -21.63
CA THR A 197 -18.98 -5.76 -22.57
C THR A 197 -18.40 -5.94 -23.97
N GLU A 198 -17.66 -4.97 -24.48
CA GLU A 198 -17.17 -4.99 -25.87
C GLU A 198 -15.81 -5.69 -25.97
N GLN A 199 -14.93 -5.49 -25.00
CA GLN A 199 -13.61 -6.13 -24.96
C GLN A 199 -13.58 -7.39 -24.06
N GLY A 200 -14.67 -7.72 -23.36
CA GLY A 200 -14.76 -8.94 -22.54
C GLY A 200 -13.85 -8.97 -21.31
N VAL A 201 -13.42 -7.80 -20.82
CA VAL A 201 -12.47 -7.70 -19.70
C VAL A 201 -13.20 -7.95 -18.38
N ASP A 202 -12.96 -9.12 -17.77
CA ASP A 202 -13.38 -9.38 -16.39
C ASP A 202 -12.44 -8.68 -15.39
N ALA A 203 -12.68 -7.38 -15.20
CA ALA A 203 -11.98 -6.55 -14.24
C ALA A 203 -12.86 -5.40 -13.75
N ARG A 204 -12.61 -4.95 -12.53
CA ARG A 204 -13.15 -3.70 -12.01
C ARG A 204 -12.35 -2.53 -12.56
N VAL A 205 -13.04 -1.49 -13.01
CA VAL A 205 -12.44 -0.27 -13.57
C VAL A 205 -12.47 0.85 -12.53
N LEU A 206 -11.35 1.56 -12.39
CA LEU A 206 -11.22 2.78 -11.61
C LEU A 206 -10.67 3.87 -12.53
N VAL A 207 -11.45 4.93 -12.76
CA VAL A 207 -11.02 6.09 -13.55
C VAL A 207 -10.67 7.22 -12.59
N LEU A 208 -9.40 7.60 -12.62
CA LEU A 208 -8.82 8.62 -11.75
C LEU A 208 -8.64 9.90 -12.56
N SER A 209 -9.46 10.89 -12.22
CA SER A 209 -9.51 12.21 -12.82
C SER A 209 -9.45 13.28 -11.74
N ASN A 210 -9.10 14.52 -12.09
CA ASN A 210 -9.17 15.64 -11.17
C ASN A 210 -10.57 15.77 -10.51
N GLU A 211 -11.62 15.57 -11.32
CA GLU A 211 -13.02 15.63 -10.90
C GLU A 211 -13.37 14.55 -9.87
N ASN A 212 -12.87 13.32 -10.03
CA ASN A 212 -13.17 12.18 -9.16
C ASN A 212 -12.29 12.12 -7.90
N LEU A 213 -11.06 12.61 -7.98
CA LEU A 213 -10.07 12.53 -6.91
C LEU A 213 -10.23 13.62 -5.86
N LEU A 214 -10.79 14.77 -6.25
CA LEU A 214 -11.04 15.90 -5.38
C LEU A 214 -12.48 15.98 -4.89
N GLY A 215 -13.18 14.85 -4.69
CA GLY A 215 -14.40 14.85 -3.87
C GLY A 215 -14.18 15.65 -2.56
N PRO A 216 -15.23 16.20 -1.96
CA PRO A 216 -15.39 17.58 -1.44
C PRO A 216 -14.21 18.22 -0.66
N LEU A 217 -13.00 18.23 -1.23
CA LEU A 217 -12.20 19.45 -1.35
C LEU A 217 -12.54 20.19 -2.65
N GLY A 218 -13.26 19.53 -3.55
CA GLY A 218 -14.12 20.10 -4.60
C GLY A 218 -15.38 20.77 -4.08
N GLU A 219 -15.62 20.85 -2.76
CA GLU A 219 -16.52 21.87 -2.18
C GLU A 219 -15.93 23.29 -2.29
N TRP A 220 -14.62 23.39 -2.55
CA TRP A 220 -13.93 24.59 -3.01
C TRP A 220 -13.60 24.51 -4.50
N GLY A 221 -14.20 23.55 -5.22
CA GLY A 221 -14.12 23.31 -6.66
C GLY A 221 -14.87 24.41 -7.40
N ILE A 222 -14.34 25.61 -7.23
CA ILE A 222 -14.74 26.80 -7.90
C ILE A 222 -14.10 26.67 -9.29
N ASP A 223 -14.89 26.32 -10.31
CA ASP A 223 -14.48 26.49 -11.71
C ASP A 223 -13.90 27.90 -11.89
N ALA A 224 -12.91 28.11 -12.77
CA ALA A 224 -12.39 29.43 -13.11
C ALA A 224 -13.50 30.48 -13.32
N LYS A 225 -14.66 30.07 -13.86
CA LYS A 225 -15.86 30.94 -13.95
C LYS A 225 -16.51 31.24 -12.60
N GLN A 226 -16.67 30.24 -11.73
CA GLN A 226 -17.17 30.45 -10.36
C GLN A 226 -16.18 31.27 -9.52
N TRP A 227 -14.88 31.21 -9.83
CA TRP A 227 -13.82 31.93 -9.10
C TRP A 227 -13.88 33.39 -9.48
N ALA A 228 -13.96 33.67 -10.77
CA ALA A 228 -14.19 35.00 -11.30
C ALA A 228 -15.54 35.61 -10.82
N ALA A 229 -16.54 34.76 -10.52
CA ALA A 229 -17.84 35.19 -10.00
C ALA A 229 -17.90 35.32 -8.46
N MET A 230 -16.87 34.88 -7.73
CA MET A 230 -16.82 35.00 -6.27
C MET A 230 -16.44 36.42 -5.83
N ASP A 231 -17.03 36.85 -4.72
CA ASP A 231 -16.66 38.10 -4.07
C ASP A 231 -15.17 38.09 -3.66
N PRO A 232 -14.41 39.19 -3.86
CA PRO A 232 -12.99 39.26 -3.56
C PRO A 232 -12.63 38.92 -2.10
N VAL A 233 -13.52 39.19 -1.14
CA VAL A 233 -13.29 38.86 0.28
C VAL A 233 -13.32 37.35 0.50
N MET A 234 -14.24 36.66 -0.17
CA MET A 234 -14.36 35.22 -0.11
C MET A 234 -13.17 34.53 -0.82
N GLN A 235 -12.69 35.08 -1.94
CA GLN A 235 -11.46 34.63 -2.59
C GLN A 235 -10.24 34.75 -1.66
N GLN A 236 -10.11 35.85 -0.92
CA GLN A 236 -9.02 36.04 0.04
C GLN A 236 -9.09 35.06 1.22
N GLN A 237 -10.28 34.82 1.78
CA GLN A 237 -10.46 33.83 2.86
C GLN A 237 -10.10 32.42 2.40
N LEU A 238 -10.46 32.06 1.17
CA LEU A 238 -10.05 30.80 0.53
C LEU A 238 -8.54 30.64 0.49
N LEU A 239 -7.87 31.67 -0.03
CA LEU A 239 -6.42 31.66 -0.18
C LEU A 239 -5.72 31.55 1.18
N GLN A 240 -6.24 32.21 2.21
CA GLN A 240 -5.71 32.10 3.57
C GLN A 240 -5.89 30.70 4.16
N GLN A 241 -7.06 30.08 3.98
CA GLN A 241 -7.28 28.70 4.41
C GLN A 241 -6.39 27.70 3.66
N MET A 242 -6.24 27.87 2.34
CA MET A 242 -5.31 27.07 1.54
C MET A 242 -3.86 27.23 2.00
N GLN A 243 -3.44 28.46 2.31
CA GLN A 243 -2.10 28.72 2.84
C GLN A 243 -1.89 28.06 4.21
N LEU A 244 -2.90 28.03 5.08
CA LEU A 244 -2.85 27.34 6.37
C LEU A 244 -2.75 25.82 6.20
N VAL A 245 -3.54 25.22 5.31
CA VAL A 245 -3.47 23.78 5.00
C VAL A 245 -2.11 23.42 4.41
N MET A 246 -1.58 24.23 3.48
CA MET A 246 -0.25 24.05 2.89
C MET A 246 0.87 24.22 3.92
N GLN A 247 0.74 25.17 4.86
CA GLN A 247 1.70 25.34 5.97
C GLN A 247 1.65 24.17 6.96
N GLN A 248 0.47 23.61 7.24
CA GLN A 248 0.31 22.42 8.08
C GLN A 248 0.91 21.18 7.42
N GLN A 249 0.74 21.02 6.10
CA GLN A 249 1.38 19.94 5.32
C GLN A 249 2.92 20.07 5.30
N ARG A 250 3.45 21.30 5.17
CA ARG A 250 4.90 21.55 5.21
C ARG A 250 5.56 21.28 6.56
N ARG A 251 4.80 21.26 7.67
CA ARG A 251 5.33 21.05 9.03
C ARG A 251 5.48 19.58 9.45
N GLY A 252 5.42 18.62 8.53
CA GLY A 252 5.95 17.27 8.79
C GLY A 252 5.02 16.32 9.54
N ARG A 253 3.70 16.41 9.31
CA ARG A 253 2.84 15.22 9.42
C ARG A 253 2.44 14.83 8.02
N GLY A 254 2.69 13.59 7.61
CA GLY A 254 2.18 13.01 6.37
C GLY A 254 0.65 12.92 6.37
N THR A 255 -0.02 14.07 6.39
CA THR A 255 -1.46 14.15 6.25
C THR A 255 -1.78 13.82 4.80
N ARG A 256 -2.35 12.62 4.64
CA ARG A 256 -3.07 12.19 3.45
C ARG A 256 -3.94 13.37 2.96
N PRO A 257 -4.06 13.60 1.64
CA PRO A 257 -4.90 14.65 1.11
C PRO A 257 -6.29 14.58 1.78
N TYR A 258 -6.64 15.63 2.53
CA TYR A 258 -7.97 15.77 3.12
C TYR A 258 -9.00 15.74 1.97
N GLY A 259 -10.21 15.22 2.19
CA GLY A 259 -11.25 15.11 1.14
C GLY A 259 -11.36 13.76 0.43
N MET A 260 -10.32 12.93 0.43
CA MET A 260 -10.47 11.54 -0.05
C MET A 260 -11.34 10.75 0.92
N ARG A 261 -12.62 10.54 0.57
CA ARG A 261 -13.48 9.55 1.25
C ARG A 261 -12.68 8.27 1.40
N HIS A 262 -12.60 7.75 2.63
CA HIS A 262 -11.89 6.52 2.97
C HIS A 262 -12.45 5.32 2.19
N ARG A 263 -12.03 5.13 0.93
CA ARG A 263 -12.12 3.83 0.28
C ARG A 263 -11.11 2.93 0.99
N GLY A 264 -11.60 2.16 1.97
CA GLY A 264 -10.80 1.18 2.68
C GLY A 264 -10.29 0.08 1.75
N GLY A 265 -9.28 -0.68 2.19
CA GLY A 265 -8.81 -1.87 1.49
C GLY A 265 -7.98 -1.57 0.23
N LEU A 266 -8.25 -2.31 -0.85
CA LEU A 266 -7.46 -2.32 -2.08
C LEU A 266 -7.55 -1.00 -2.86
N ASP A 267 -8.74 -0.39 -2.90
CA ASP A 267 -8.96 0.85 -3.68
C ASP A 267 -8.17 2.01 -3.11
N GLY A 268 -8.19 2.19 -1.78
CA GLY A 268 -7.38 3.21 -1.11
C GLY A 268 -5.88 3.00 -1.32
N PHE A 269 -5.44 1.73 -1.38
CA PHE A 269 -4.05 1.42 -1.69
C PHE A 269 -3.69 1.76 -3.15
N LEU A 270 -4.48 1.32 -4.12
CA LEU A 270 -4.26 1.59 -5.54
C LEU A 270 -4.28 3.09 -5.83
N MET A 271 -5.18 3.83 -5.16
CA MET A 271 -5.22 5.29 -5.19
C MET A 271 -3.93 5.91 -4.66
N GLN A 272 -3.47 5.48 -3.48
CA GLN A 272 -2.25 5.99 -2.84
C GLN A 272 -1.02 5.84 -3.74
N ILE A 273 -0.86 4.69 -4.42
CA ILE A 273 0.28 4.46 -5.31
C ILE A 273 0.11 5.09 -6.69
N SER A 274 -1.08 5.58 -7.03
CA SER A 274 -1.39 6.10 -8.37
C SER A 274 -1.40 7.62 -8.42
N VAL A 275 -1.81 8.27 -7.34
CA VAL A 275 -2.02 9.73 -7.27
C VAL A 275 -1.01 10.35 -6.32
N GLY A 276 -0.26 11.34 -6.79
CA GLY A 276 0.75 12.01 -5.99
C GLY A 276 0.15 12.99 -4.98
N SER A 277 0.73 13.05 -3.77
CA SER A 277 0.51 14.18 -2.87
C SER A 277 1.41 15.35 -3.30
N THR A 278 0.92 16.19 -4.23
CA THR A 278 1.51 17.46 -4.70
C THR A 278 2.74 17.40 -5.64
N ALA A 279 2.82 18.40 -6.52
CA ALA A 279 3.57 18.41 -7.78
C ALA A 279 5.10 18.34 -7.68
N THR A 280 5.72 18.83 -6.61
CA THR A 280 7.20 18.92 -6.57
C THR A 280 7.90 17.61 -6.24
N TRP A 281 7.29 16.74 -5.42
CA TRP A 281 7.89 15.43 -5.08
C TRP A 281 7.56 14.35 -6.10
N ALA A 282 6.38 14.41 -6.73
CA ALA A 282 5.98 13.48 -7.79
C ALA A 282 6.94 13.53 -9.00
N LEU A 283 7.52 14.71 -9.30
CA LEU A 283 8.48 14.87 -10.41
C LEU A 283 9.81 14.14 -10.14
N PHE A 284 10.34 14.22 -8.91
CA PHE A 284 11.58 13.51 -8.57
C PHE A 284 11.38 12.01 -8.42
N ALA A 285 10.23 11.60 -7.88
CA ALA A 285 9.89 10.19 -7.70
C ALA A 285 9.69 9.44 -9.04
N ARG A 286 9.30 10.15 -10.11
CA ARG A 286 9.17 9.59 -11.47
C ARG A 286 10.51 9.25 -12.13
N CYS A 287 11.61 9.91 -11.72
CA CYS A 287 12.89 9.85 -12.44
C CYS A 287 13.84 8.73 -11.98
N ALA A 288 13.52 8.01 -10.92
CA ALA A 288 14.29 6.85 -10.50
C ALA A 288 13.33 5.81 -9.90
N PRO A 289 13.35 4.55 -10.36
CA PRO A 289 12.74 3.44 -9.63
C PRO A 289 13.59 3.22 -8.38
N MET A 290 13.48 4.13 -7.43
CA MET A 290 14.32 4.16 -6.23
C MET A 290 14.12 2.92 -5.40
N GLY A 291 13.02 2.19 -5.61
CA GLY A 291 12.68 1.10 -4.74
C GLY A 291 12.52 1.61 -3.30
N GLY A 292 12.11 2.86 -3.09
CA GLY A 292 11.93 3.45 -1.75
C GLY A 292 10.69 2.96 -1.00
N PRO A 293 10.72 2.82 0.33
CA PRO A 293 9.61 2.26 1.11
C PRO A 293 8.34 3.13 1.13
N ASP A 294 8.42 4.39 0.70
CA ASP A 294 7.33 5.37 0.68
C ASP A 294 6.35 5.21 -0.50
N LEU A 295 6.67 4.34 -1.47
CA LEU A 295 5.90 4.07 -2.69
C LEU A 295 5.69 5.29 -3.60
N GLY A 296 6.38 6.41 -3.32
CA GLY A 296 6.23 7.64 -4.10
C GLY A 296 6.64 7.47 -5.55
N ASP A 297 7.59 6.57 -5.81
CA ASP A 297 8.08 6.21 -7.14
C ASP A 297 7.02 5.52 -8.02
N LEU A 298 5.90 5.07 -7.45
CA LEU A 298 4.83 4.41 -8.18
C LEU A 298 3.77 5.37 -8.73
N VAL A 299 3.78 6.63 -8.27
CA VAL A 299 2.82 7.65 -8.67
C VAL A 299 2.89 7.91 -10.17
N MET A 300 1.74 7.84 -10.85
CA MET A 300 1.64 8.05 -12.29
C MET A 300 0.80 9.26 -12.65
N HIS A 301 -0.18 9.64 -11.83
CA HIS A 301 -1.12 10.69 -12.13
C HIS A 301 -0.90 11.93 -11.26
N ASP A 302 -0.82 13.09 -11.91
CA ASP A 302 -0.89 14.38 -11.24
C ASP A 302 -2.34 14.88 -11.24
N PRO A 303 -3.03 14.89 -10.08
CA PRO A 303 -4.43 15.31 -10.02
C PRO A 303 -4.61 16.79 -10.36
N SER A 304 -3.54 17.62 -10.28
CA SER A 304 -3.61 19.02 -10.66
C SER A 304 -3.59 19.26 -12.17
N ASN A 305 -3.27 18.24 -12.97
CA ASN A 305 -3.21 18.34 -14.42
C ASN A 305 -4.54 17.89 -15.04
N ALA A 306 -5.36 18.84 -15.47
CA ALA A 306 -6.65 18.58 -16.12
C ALA A 306 -6.53 17.78 -17.44
N PHE A 307 -5.34 17.75 -18.05
CA PHE A 307 -5.05 17.01 -19.28
C PHE A 307 -4.50 15.60 -19.03
N GLU A 308 -4.50 15.12 -17.79
CA GLU A 308 -4.19 13.73 -17.44
C GLU A 308 -5.44 13.00 -16.95
N ARG A 309 -5.58 11.74 -17.34
CA ARG A 309 -6.55 10.78 -16.81
C ARG A 309 -5.84 9.46 -16.60
N LEU A 310 -6.09 8.76 -15.51
CA LEU A 310 -5.49 7.46 -15.25
C LEU A 310 -6.58 6.40 -15.12
N VAL A 311 -6.56 5.40 -16.00
CA VAL A 311 -7.46 4.25 -15.94
C VAL A 311 -6.73 3.11 -15.27
N VAL A 312 -7.36 2.52 -14.24
CA VAL A 312 -6.84 1.38 -13.51
C VAL A 312 -7.83 0.22 -13.60
N LEU A 313 -7.39 -0.89 -14.17
CA LEU A 313 -8.12 -2.16 -14.19
C LEU A 313 -7.65 -3.00 -13.03
N VAL A 314 -8.56 -3.67 -12.34
CA VAL A 314 -8.26 -4.49 -11.17
C VAL A 314 -9.04 -5.79 -11.23
N ARG A 315 -8.32 -6.91 -11.25
CA ARG A 315 -8.87 -8.26 -11.06
C ARG A 315 -8.41 -8.79 -9.72
N THR A 316 -9.31 -9.39 -8.96
CA THR A 316 -9.01 -10.02 -7.67
C THR A 316 -9.24 -11.52 -7.75
N GLU A 317 -8.26 -12.31 -7.33
CA GLU A 317 -8.31 -13.77 -7.27
C GLU A 317 -8.12 -14.19 -5.80
N GLY A 318 -9.23 -14.27 -5.07
CA GLY A 318 -9.22 -14.42 -3.61
C GLY A 318 -8.57 -13.23 -2.93
N ARG A 319 -7.37 -13.44 -2.36
CA ARG A 319 -6.58 -12.40 -1.67
C ARG A 319 -5.45 -11.83 -2.53
N ASN A 320 -5.23 -12.41 -3.70
CA ASN A 320 -4.30 -11.88 -4.68
C ASN A 320 -5.04 -10.86 -5.56
N PHE A 321 -4.30 -9.90 -6.10
CA PHE A 321 -4.86 -9.00 -7.09
C PHE A 321 -3.86 -8.73 -8.21
N THR A 322 -4.40 -8.45 -9.38
CA THR A 322 -3.68 -7.97 -10.54
C THR A 322 -4.31 -6.66 -10.97
N ALA A 323 -3.52 -5.60 -11.02
CA ALA A 323 -3.94 -4.28 -11.47
C ALA A 323 -3.13 -3.84 -12.68
N CYS A 324 -3.75 -3.16 -13.62
CA CYS A 324 -3.11 -2.57 -14.78
C CYS A 324 -3.46 -1.09 -14.87
N ARG A 325 -2.48 -0.23 -15.07
CA ARG A 325 -2.62 1.23 -15.03
C ARG A 325 -2.15 1.85 -16.33
N LYS A 326 -3.02 2.62 -16.99
CA LYS A 326 -2.68 3.42 -18.17
C LYS A 326 -2.95 4.90 -17.93
N LEU A 327 -1.93 5.72 -18.11
CA LEU A 327 -2.03 7.18 -18.04
C LEU A 327 -2.30 7.74 -19.44
N TYR A 328 -3.43 8.41 -19.60
CA TYR A 328 -3.82 9.12 -20.80
C TYR A 328 -3.47 10.60 -20.68
N ARG A 329 -2.96 11.19 -21.76
CA ARG A 329 -2.65 12.61 -21.84
C ARG A 329 -3.30 13.23 -23.07
N LYS A 330 -3.90 14.42 -22.92
CA LYS A 330 -4.28 15.26 -24.05
C LYS A 330 -3.21 16.33 -24.31
N PRO A 331 -2.89 16.65 -25.58
CA PRO A 331 -2.06 17.80 -25.91
C PRO A 331 -2.74 19.10 -25.44
N LEU A 332 -1.94 20.13 -25.16
CA LEU A 332 -2.46 21.44 -24.78
C LEU A 332 -3.18 22.09 -25.99
N PRO A 333 -4.06 23.08 -25.75
CA PRO A 333 -4.79 23.77 -26.82
C PRO A 333 -3.90 24.44 -27.88
N ASP A 334 -2.65 24.76 -27.53
CA ASP A 334 -1.65 25.32 -28.45
C ASP A 334 -0.91 24.25 -29.27
N GLY A 335 -1.34 22.99 -29.18
CA GLY A 335 -0.71 21.84 -29.84
C GLY A 335 0.61 21.42 -29.20
N SER A 336 1.08 22.11 -28.16
CA SER A 336 2.26 21.69 -27.43
C SER A 336 1.95 20.51 -26.51
N TRP A 337 2.89 19.57 -26.43
CA TRP A 337 2.86 18.56 -25.38
C TRP A 337 3.24 19.26 -24.09
N ASN A 338 2.40 19.16 -23.04
CA ASN A 338 2.82 19.54 -21.69
C ASN A 338 3.89 18.53 -21.26
N PRO A 339 5.20 18.85 -21.33
CA PRO A 339 6.20 17.94 -20.80
C PRO A 339 6.06 18.06 -19.29
N ALA A 340 5.52 17.03 -18.67
CA ALA A 340 5.23 16.97 -17.24
C ALA A 340 6.17 17.86 -16.40
N GLY A 341 5.67 19.01 -15.90
CA GLY A 341 6.40 19.83 -14.93
C GLY A 341 7.05 21.14 -15.39
N ALA A 342 6.82 21.64 -16.60
CA ALA A 342 7.21 23.03 -16.93
C ALA A 342 6.25 24.04 -16.28
N SER A 343 6.28 24.16 -14.95
CA SER A 343 5.83 25.39 -14.30
C SER A 343 6.62 26.53 -14.95
N LYS A 344 5.93 27.54 -15.47
CA LYS A 344 6.55 28.75 -16.01
C LYS A 344 7.51 29.29 -14.95
N GLN A 345 8.81 29.06 -15.12
CA GLN A 345 9.81 29.74 -14.33
C GLN A 345 9.55 31.23 -14.52
N GLY A 346 9.22 31.91 -13.42
CA GLY A 346 9.25 33.37 -13.35
C GLY A 346 10.62 33.89 -13.82
N PRO A 347 10.72 35.18 -14.14
CA PRO A 347 11.83 35.74 -14.89
C PRO A 347 13.19 35.32 -14.28
N LYS A 348 14.04 34.72 -15.13
CA LYS A 348 15.40 34.29 -14.81
C LYS A 348 16.20 35.45 -14.21
N ARG A 349 16.21 35.60 -12.88
CA ARG A 349 17.29 36.32 -12.20
C ARG A 349 18.51 35.43 -12.27
N ARG A 350 19.45 35.80 -13.16
CA ARG A 350 20.81 35.26 -13.14
C ARG A 350 21.42 35.60 -11.78
N VAL A 351 21.52 34.61 -10.91
CA VAL A 351 22.42 34.69 -9.75
C VAL A 351 23.80 34.29 -10.29
N PRO A 352 24.84 35.13 -10.18
CA PRO A 352 26.18 34.76 -10.59
C PRO A 352 26.68 33.61 -9.71
N PHE A 353 27.17 32.55 -10.35
CA PHE A 353 27.90 31.45 -9.70
C PHE A 353 29.19 32.00 -9.08
N GLY A 354 29.13 32.33 -7.78
CA GLY A 354 30.31 32.55 -6.94
C GLY A 354 30.93 31.21 -6.56
N GLY A 355 32.25 31.13 -6.62
CA GLY A 355 33.05 29.92 -6.56
C GLY A 355 32.82 28.99 -5.34
N TRP A 356 33.00 27.71 -5.60
CA TRP A 356 33.07 26.66 -4.58
C TRP A 356 34.37 26.83 -3.75
N PRO A 357 34.30 26.77 -2.40
CA PRO A 357 35.50 26.77 -1.57
C PRO A 357 36.23 25.43 -1.71
N GLN A 358 37.49 25.48 -2.16
CA GLN A 358 38.34 24.31 -2.43
C GLN A 358 38.85 23.57 -1.18
N ASN A 359 38.37 23.90 0.03
CA ASN A 359 38.92 23.35 1.27
C ASN A 359 37.81 22.69 2.12
N ALA A 360 37.49 21.42 1.83
CA ALA A 360 36.73 20.56 2.74
C ALA A 360 37.53 19.27 3.05
N PRO A 361 37.81 18.93 4.31
CA PRO A 361 38.86 17.98 4.70
C PRO A 361 38.44 16.49 4.74
N TRP A 362 37.39 16.08 4.03
CA TRP A 362 36.79 14.74 4.21
C TRP A 362 37.23 13.65 3.22
N PHE A 363 38.43 13.78 2.64
CA PHE A 363 39.08 12.68 1.95
C PHE A 363 40.53 12.55 2.43
N ARG A 364 40.73 11.76 3.48
CA ARG A 364 41.95 10.99 3.73
C ARG A 364 41.58 9.67 4.37
#